data_AF-A0A0U5AZ15-F1
#
_entry.id   AF-A0A0U5AZ15-F1
#
_cell.length_a   1.000
_cell.length_b   1.000
_cell.length_c   1.000
_cell.angle_alpha   90.00
_cell.angle_beta   90.00
_cell.angle_gamma   90.00
#
_symmetry.space_group_name_H-M   'P 1'
#
loop_
_entity.id
_entity.type
_entity.pdbx_description
1 polymer ?
#
loop_
_entity_poly.entity_id
_entity_poly.type
_entity_poly.pdbx_seq_one_letter_code
_entity_poly.pdbx_strand_id
1 'polypeptide(L)'
;MLKETSELVGSCGYNNWIKEEGHRGEIGYDLGKEYWGQGIAAEVLEAMLDYGFTEMKLNRVEALVEPENIASIKMLKRIGFQKEGLLRDYQFVKGKFIDLEMHSLLKRDRMIQDTK
;
A
#
# COMPACT_ATOMS: atom_id res chain seq x y z
N MET A 1 5.23 2.90 15.15
CA MET A 1 6.20 2.78 16.27
C MET A 1 6.19 1.35 16.77
N LEU A 2 7.33 0.81 17.23
CA LEU A 2 7.33 -0.48 17.91
C LEU A 2 6.58 -0.37 19.23
N LYS A 3 5.66 -1.30 19.49
CA LYS A 3 4.81 -1.31 20.68
C LYS A 3 5.62 -1.42 21.98
N GLU A 4 6.72 -2.16 21.95
CA GLU A 4 7.55 -2.44 23.14
C GLU A 4 8.55 -1.32 23.45
N THR A 5 9.18 -0.75 22.42
CA THR A 5 10.28 0.23 22.60
C THR A 5 9.87 1.67 22.33
N SER A 6 8.66 1.90 21.80
CA SER A 6 8.20 3.21 21.28
C SER A 6 9.11 3.81 20.21
N GLU A 7 9.94 3.00 19.56
CA GLU A 7 10.85 3.45 18.51
C GLU A 7 10.10 3.73 17.20
N LEU A 8 10.48 4.82 16.52
CA LEU A 8 9.92 5.17 15.21
C LEU A 8 10.56 4.29 14.13
N VAL A 9 9.77 3.33 13.63
CA VAL A 9 10.21 2.37 12.60
C VAL A 9 10.00 2.84 11.17
N GLY A 10 9.22 3.91 10.97
CA GLY A 10 8.81 4.35 9.65
C GLY A 10 7.51 5.14 9.67
N SER A 11 6.92 5.33 8.49
CA SER A 11 5.71 6.11 8.27
C SER A 11 4.73 5.35 7.38
N CYS A 12 3.44 5.67 7.52
CA CYS A 12 2.40 5.12 6.66
C CYS A 12 1.21 6.08 6.58
N GLY A 13 0.46 6.05 5.49
CA GLY A 13 -0.71 6.90 5.31
C GLY A 13 -1.41 6.70 3.97
N TYR A 14 -2.52 7.42 3.81
CA TYR A 14 -3.25 7.49 2.55
C TYR A 14 -2.95 8.81 1.83
N ASN A 15 -2.55 8.71 0.57
CA ASN A 15 -2.49 9.78 -0.41
C ASN A 15 -3.77 9.79 -1.25
N ASN A 16 -3.97 10.88 -2.00
CA ASN A 16 -4.95 10.95 -3.09
C ASN A 16 -6.37 10.48 -2.70
N TRP A 17 -6.83 10.83 -1.50
CA TRP A 17 -8.15 10.41 -1.02
C TRP A 17 -9.27 11.12 -1.76
N ILE A 18 -10.00 10.37 -2.60
CA ILE A 18 -11.19 10.83 -3.33
C ILE A 18 -12.44 10.28 -2.66
N LYS A 19 -13.16 11.16 -1.95
CA LYS A 19 -14.33 10.81 -1.13
C LYS A 19 -15.60 10.62 -1.96
N GLU A 20 -15.92 11.61 -2.79
CA GLU A 20 -17.16 11.63 -3.58
C GLU A 20 -16.90 11.02 -4.97
N GLU A 21 -17.84 10.19 -5.44
CA GLU A 21 -17.83 9.43 -6.71
C GLU A 21 -16.71 8.39 -6.87
N GLY A 22 -15.51 8.62 -6.32
CA GLY A 22 -14.35 7.76 -6.50
C GLY A 22 -14.18 6.68 -5.43
N HIS A 23 -14.53 6.97 -4.17
CA HIS A 23 -14.31 6.09 -3.01
C HIS A 23 -12.96 5.37 -3.05
N ARG A 24 -11.88 6.12 -3.31
CA ARG A 24 -10.53 5.55 -3.45
C ARG A 24 -9.47 6.34 -2.69
N GLY A 25 -8.41 5.65 -2.32
CA GLY A 25 -7.21 6.23 -1.73
C GLY A 25 -5.99 5.39 -2.07
N GLU A 26 -4.83 6.04 -2.11
CA GLU A 26 -3.55 5.40 -2.40
C GLU A 26 -2.80 5.20 -1.09
N ILE A 27 -2.31 4.00 -0.82
CA ILE A 27 -1.47 3.74 0.34
C ILE A 27 -0.01 4.07 0.04
N GLY A 28 0.63 4.75 0.99
CA GLY A 28 2.07 4.93 1.05
C GLY A 28 2.61 4.48 2.40
N TYR A 29 3.73 3.78 2.38
CA TYR A 29 4.47 3.41 3.59
C TYR A 29 5.96 3.35 3.33
N ASP A 30 6.75 3.64 4.36
CA ASP A 30 8.20 3.52 4.36
C ASP A 30 8.65 2.99 5.73
N LEU A 31 9.64 2.10 5.72
CA LEU A 31 10.23 1.52 6.94
C LEU A 31 11.74 1.65 6.89
N GLY A 32 12.36 1.90 8.04
CA GLY A 32 13.81 1.77 8.21
C GLY A 32 14.29 0.38 7.74
N LYS A 33 15.45 0.34 7.08
CA LYS A 33 15.98 -0.89 6.46
C LYS A 33 16.21 -2.01 7.47
N GLU A 34 16.58 -1.64 8.69
CA GLU A 34 16.75 -2.52 9.85
C GLU A 34 15.47 -3.27 10.24
N TYR A 35 14.29 -2.76 9.87
CA TYR A 35 12.98 -3.35 10.16
C TYR A 35 12.42 -4.18 8.99
N TRP A 36 13.15 -4.30 7.88
CA TRP A 36 12.69 -5.06 6.71
C TRP A 36 12.72 -6.57 6.98
N GLY A 37 11.81 -7.31 6.33
CA GLY A 37 11.74 -8.77 6.43
C GLY A 37 11.18 -9.31 7.76
N GLN A 38 10.82 -8.44 8.70
CA GLN A 38 10.30 -8.81 10.02
C GLN A 38 8.76 -8.90 10.09
N GLY A 39 8.08 -8.74 8.95
CA GLY A 39 6.60 -8.76 8.90
C GLY A 39 5.90 -7.45 9.26
N ILE A 40 6.63 -6.45 9.78
CA ILE A 40 6.08 -5.14 10.21
C ILE A 40 5.31 -4.44 9.09
N ALA A 41 5.83 -4.41 7.87
CA ALA A 41 5.16 -3.78 6.74
C ALA A 41 3.79 -4.42 6.43
N ALA A 42 3.68 -5.73 6.61
CA ALA A 42 2.43 -6.45 6.38
C ALA A 42 1.41 -6.14 7.48
N GLU A 43 1.82 -6.11 8.76
CA GLU A 43 0.92 -5.71 9.87
C GLU A 43 0.40 -4.28 9.67
N VAL A 44 1.28 -3.35 9.30
CA VAL A 44 0.91 -1.96 9.00
C VAL A 44 -0.08 -1.91 7.84
N LEU A 45 0.19 -2.63 6.76
CA LEU A 45 -0.65 -2.64 5.59
C LEU A 45 -2.05 -3.22 5.87
N GLU A 46 -2.17 -4.31 6.62
CA GLU A 46 -3.47 -4.86 7.03
C GLU A 46 -4.28 -3.85 7.86
N ALA A 47 -3.65 -3.21 8.84
CA ALA A 47 -4.31 -2.19 9.65
C ALA A 47 -4.76 -0.98 8.82
N MET A 48 -3.95 -0.56 7.84
CA MET A 48 -4.32 0.52 6.91
C MET A 48 -5.52 0.12 6.06
N LEU A 49 -5.54 -1.10 5.53
CA LEU A 49 -6.65 -1.60 4.71
C LEU A 49 -7.95 -1.68 5.51
N ASP A 50 -7.88 -2.15 6.76
CA ASP A 50 -9.04 -2.17 7.66
C ASP A 50 -9.63 -0.77 7.80
N TYR A 51 -8.79 0.18 8.20
CA TYR A 51 -9.20 1.57 8.34
C TYR A 51 -9.76 2.16 7.02
N GLY A 52 -9.12 1.87 5.90
CA GLY A 52 -9.55 2.34 4.58
C GLY A 52 -10.95 1.85 4.20
N PHE A 53 -11.21 0.55 4.36
CA PHE A 53 -12.49 -0.04 3.96
C PHE A 53 -13.62 0.15 4.99
N THR A 54 -13.29 0.26 6.29
CA THR A 54 -14.29 0.43 7.37
C THR A 54 -14.55 1.90 7.70
N GLU A 55 -13.52 2.67 8.00
CA GLU A 55 -13.68 4.05 8.50
C GLU A 55 -13.75 5.06 7.36
N MET A 56 -12.80 4.98 6.41
CA MET A 56 -12.76 5.89 5.27
C MET A 56 -13.81 5.56 4.19
N LYS A 57 -14.50 4.41 4.32
CA LYS A 57 -15.51 3.92 3.37
C LYS A 57 -15.00 3.85 1.93
N LEU A 58 -13.73 3.50 1.75
CA LEU A 58 -13.17 3.25 0.43
C LEU A 58 -13.81 2.01 -0.19
N ASN A 59 -13.96 2.01 -1.51
CA ASN A 59 -14.25 0.83 -2.31
C ASN A 59 -12.98 0.26 -2.94
N ARG A 60 -11.96 1.11 -3.12
CA ARG A 60 -10.71 0.77 -3.79
C ARG A 60 -9.51 1.37 -3.05
N VAL A 61 -8.47 0.57 -2.87
CA VAL A 61 -7.17 1.01 -2.37
C VAL A 61 -6.13 0.80 -3.46
N GLU A 62 -5.28 1.79 -3.68
CA GLU A 62 -4.25 1.81 -4.73
C GLU A 62 -2.85 1.81 -4.10
N ALA A 63 -1.87 1.23 -4.78
CA ALA A 63 -0.47 1.27 -4.37
C ALA A 63 0.41 1.49 -5.60
N LEU A 64 1.30 2.47 -5.51
CA LEU A 64 2.33 2.73 -6.52
C LEU A 64 3.67 2.22 -6.02
N VAL A 65 4.33 1.38 -6.82
CA VAL A 65 5.58 0.74 -6.43
C VAL A 65 6.59 0.75 -7.58
N GLU A 66 7.84 1.13 -7.30
CA GLU A 66 8.93 0.99 -8.28
C GLU A 66 9.06 -0.48 -8.72
N PRO A 67 9.13 -0.80 -10.03
CA PRO A 67 9.25 -2.17 -10.54
C PRO A 67 10.42 -2.97 -9.92
N GLU A 68 11.48 -2.29 -9.51
CA GLU A 68 12.65 -2.86 -8.86
C GLU A 68 12.39 -3.28 -7.40
N ASN A 69 11.32 -2.78 -6.77
CA ASN A 69 10.95 -3.12 -5.39
C ASN A 69 10.17 -4.44 -5.32
N ILE A 70 10.86 -5.53 -5.67
CA ILE A 70 10.32 -6.89 -5.71
C ILE A 70 9.73 -7.33 -4.36
N ALA A 71 10.30 -6.86 -3.24
CA ALA A 71 9.81 -7.18 -1.90
C ALA A 71 8.39 -6.63 -1.68
N SER A 72 8.17 -5.36 -2.00
CA SER A 72 6.86 -4.72 -1.90
C SER A 72 5.85 -5.36 -2.86
N ILE A 73 6.23 -5.61 -4.11
CA ILE A 73 5.36 -6.26 -5.11
C ILE A 73 4.91 -7.65 -4.64
N LYS A 74 5.82 -8.46 -4.09
CA LYS A 74 5.48 -9.80 -3.54
C LYS A 74 4.53 -9.68 -2.35
N MET A 75 4.73 -8.70 -1.48
CA MET A 75 3.87 -8.47 -0.32
C MET A 75 2.46 -8.05 -0.75
N LEU A 76 2.34 -7.06 -1.65
CA LEU A 76 1.07 -6.60 -2.20
C LEU A 76 0.29 -7.76 -2.83
N LYS A 77 0.97 -8.55 -3.67
CA LYS A 77 0.36 -9.74 -4.31
C LYS A 77 -0.14 -10.76 -3.27
N ARG A 78 0.60 -10.98 -2.19
CA ARG A 78 0.21 -11.92 -1.12
C ARG A 78 -1.06 -11.46 -0.38
N ILE A 79 -1.21 -10.15 -0.20
CA ILE A 79 -2.39 -9.52 0.45
C ILE A 79 -3.58 -9.44 -0.53
N GLY A 80 -3.35 -9.76 -1.80
CA GLY A 80 -4.39 -9.86 -2.82
C GLY A 80 -4.53 -8.63 -3.70
N PHE A 81 -3.59 -7.67 -3.63
CA PHE A 81 -3.52 -6.63 -4.63
C PHE A 81 -3.26 -7.22 -6.02
N GLN A 82 -3.89 -6.62 -7.03
CA GLN A 82 -3.73 -6.96 -8.42
C GLN A 82 -2.92 -5.88 -9.14
N LYS A 83 -1.94 -6.28 -9.94
CA LYS A 83 -1.21 -5.37 -10.83
C LYS A 83 -2.14 -4.96 -11.98
N GLU A 84 -2.34 -3.67 -12.16
CA GLU A 84 -3.18 -3.13 -13.23
C GLU A 84 -2.37 -2.54 -14.38
N GLY A 85 -1.15 -2.09 -14.13
CA GLY A 85 -0.33 -1.55 -15.21
C GLY A 85 1.02 -0.99 -14.78
N LEU A 86 1.79 -0.57 -15.78
CA LEU A 86 3.02 0.20 -15.62
C LEU A 86 2.74 1.64 -16.05
N LEU A 87 2.91 2.57 -15.13
CA LEU A 87 2.84 4.00 -15.38
C LEU A 87 4.23 4.47 -15.78
N ARG A 88 4.40 4.78 -17.06
CA ARG A 88 5.69 5.20 -17.62
C ARG A 88 6.00 6.65 -17.26
N ASP A 89 7.24 6.92 -16.84
CA ASP A 89 7.72 8.26 -16.46
C ASP A 89 6.79 8.99 -15.47
N TYR A 90 6.20 8.25 -14.54
CA TYR A 90 5.14 8.76 -13.67
C TYR A 90 5.64 9.75 -12.62
N GLN A 91 6.85 9.55 -12.10
CA GLN A 91 7.40 10.38 -11.03
C GLN A 91 8.79 10.91 -11.39
N PHE A 92 9.07 12.17 -11.05
CA PHE A 92 10.39 12.76 -11.20
C PHE A 92 11.14 12.71 -9.85
N VAL A 93 12.19 11.88 -9.77
CA VAL A 93 12.96 11.66 -8.54
C VAL A 93 14.45 11.73 -8.87
N LYS A 94 15.19 12.53 -8.09
CA LYS A 94 16.66 12.66 -8.21
C LYS A 94 17.14 12.98 -9.65
N GLY A 95 16.41 13.85 -10.36
CA GLY A 95 16.82 14.33 -11.68
C GLY A 95 16.43 13.43 -12.86
N LYS A 96 15.66 12.36 -12.63
CA LYS A 96 15.16 11.47 -13.69
C LYS A 96 13.68 11.15 -13.49
N PHE A 97 13.00 10.88 -14.59
CA PHE A 97 11.68 10.23 -14.54
C PHE A 97 11.86 8.74 -14.23
N ILE A 98 10.94 8.18 -13.46
CA ILE A 98 10.89 6.76 -13.11
C ILE A 98 9.49 6.20 -13.39
N ASP A 99 9.46 4.93 -13.75
CA ASP A 99 8.23 4.16 -13.91
C ASP A 99 7.72 3.68 -12.55
N LEU A 100 6.40 3.56 -12.41
CA LEU A 100 5.77 2.94 -11.24
C LEU A 100 4.76 1.88 -11.69
N GLU A 101 4.69 0.77 -10.97
CA GLU A 101 3.61 -0.20 -11.11
C GLU A 101 2.39 0.27 -10.32
N MET A 102 1.22 0.30 -10.96
CA MET A 102 -0.08 0.49 -10.30
C MET A 102 -0.62 -0.86 -9.86
N HIS A 103 -0.88 -0.98 -8.57
CA HIS A 103 -1.55 -2.11 -7.95
C HIS A 103 -2.83 -1.64 -7.26
N SER A 104 -3.86 -2.49 -7.23
CA SER A 104 -5.11 -2.15 -6.56
C SER A 104 -5.71 -3.32 -5.79
N LEU A 105 -6.48 -3.01 -4.75
CA LEU A 105 -7.33 -3.96 -4.04
C LEU A 105 -8.73 -3.38 -3.91
N LEU A 106 -9.74 -4.15 -4.30
CA LEU A 106 -11.14 -3.78 -4.15
C LEU A 106 -11.69 -4.33 -2.83
N LYS A 107 -12.63 -3.60 -2.24
CA LYS A 107 -13.31 -4.00 -1.01
C LYS A 107 -13.92 -5.41 -1.10
N ARG A 108 -14.53 -5.73 -2.24
CA ARG A 108 -15.13 -7.06 -2.49
C ARG A 108 -14.10 -8.19 -2.54
N ASP A 109 -12.89 -7.92 -3.02
CA ASP A 109 -11.85 -8.94 -3.18
C ASP A 109 -11.25 -9.31 -1.82
N ARG A 110 -11.28 -8.37 -0.86
CA ARG A 110 -10.87 -8.61 0.53
C ARG A 110 -11.90 -9.41 1.32
N MET A 111 -13.19 -9.08 1.19
CA MET A 111 -14.27 -9.80 1.90
C MET A 111 -14.33 -11.30 1.56
N ILE A 112 -13.95 -11.68 0.35
CA ILE A 112 -13.88 -13.09 -0.07
C ILE A 112 -12.75 -13.84 0.67
N GLN A 113 -11.71 -13.14 1.13
CA GLN A 113 -10.61 -13.74 1.88
C GLN A 113 -10.99 -14.01 3.33
N ASP A 114 -11.79 -13.15 3.96
CA ASP A 114 -12.24 -13.29 5.36
C ASP A 114 -13.25 -14.44 5.57
N THR A 115 -13.81 -14.99 4.50
CA THR A 115 -14.84 -16.06 4.55
C THR A 115 -14.26 -17.47 4.31
N LYS A 116 -12.92 -17.59 4.20
CA LYS A 116 -12.21 -18.88 4.06
C LYS A 116 -11.42 -19.21 5.31
#